data_AF-A0A5E4QLI4-F1
#
_entry.id   AF-A0A5E4QLI4-F1
#
_cell.length_a   1.000
_cell.length_b   1.000
_cell.length_c   1.000
_cell.angle_alpha   90.00
_cell.angle_beta   90.00
_cell.angle_gamma   90.00
#
_symmetry.space_group_name_H-M   'P 1'
#
loop_
_entity.id
_entity.type
_entity.pdbx_description
1 polymer ?
#
loop_
_entity_poly.entity_id
_entity_poly.type
_entity_poly.pdbx_seq_one_letter_code
_entity_poly.pdbx_strand_id
1 'polypeptide(L)'
;MENSIGSALDKIKLQEQDTETKLKEKRECIKMVWDQRSNLCETIQNTSDKYDVWALLVRPTNIETPRVLKKPEPEIICGDARLREAMMRRDKAIAERDRLKREPSTGDEFIRSYVRYFKGRSFGTKNKTENVDDSGPIKFSSSGAAKRIPRSIFVKQKDMPWYQPYSVVGSVAAFLIYFCVLREESDIDQQFDTTLYDRVKGLEKHQLILSYKYNKEHGLSVAEIEQRLKELEEEEAKLVV
;
A
#
# COMPACT_ATOMS: atom_id res chain seq x y z
N MET A 1 -22.17 -28.75 -66.64
CA MET A 1 -21.46 -28.77 -65.33
C MET A 1 -20.88 -27.41 -64.94
N GLU A 2 -20.65 -26.50 -65.89
CA GLU A 2 -20.05 -25.17 -65.61
C GLU A 2 -20.93 -24.23 -64.75
N ASN A 3 -22.26 -24.30 -64.87
CA ASN A 3 -23.18 -23.46 -64.09
C ASN A 3 -23.17 -23.75 -62.56
N SER A 4 -22.76 -24.95 -62.16
CA SER A 4 -22.68 -25.33 -60.74
C SER A 4 -21.41 -24.81 -60.06
N ILE A 5 -20.33 -24.63 -60.82
CA ILE A 5 -19.05 -24.14 -60.31
C ILE A 5 -19.11 -22.62 -60.15
N GLY A 6 -19.75 -21.91 -61.10
CA GLY A 6 -20.00 -20.47 -60.98
C GLY A 6 -20.84 -20.11 -59.75
N SER A 7 -21.92 -20.86 -59.51
CA SER A 7 -22.75 -20.65 -58.31
C SER A 7 -22.02 -20.91 -56.99
N ALA A 8 -21.06 -21.85 -56.96
CA ALA A 8 -20.24 -22.11 -55.78
C ALA A 8 -19.22 -20.98 -55.53
N LEU A 9 -18.59 -20.46 -56.59
CA LEU A 9 -17.66 -19.34 -56.50
C LEU A 9 -18.34 -18.05 -56.01
N ASP A 10 -19.55 -17.77 -56.47
CA ASP A 10 -20.30 -16.60 -56.02
C ASP A 10 -20.69 -16.68 -54.54
N LYS A 11 -21.02 -17.88 -54.05
CA LYS A 11 -21.28 -18.11 -52.61
C LYS A 11 -20.03 -17.92 -51.76
N ILE A 12 -18.87 -18.37 -52.24
CA ILE A 12 -17.59 -18.19 -51.53
C ILE A 12 -17.25 -16.69 -51.44
N LYS A 13 -17.36 -15.95 -52.55
CA LYS A 13 -17.12 -14.50 -52.57
C LYS A 13 -18.06 -13.74 -51.64
N LEU A 14 -19.34 -14.10 -51.63
CA LEU A 14 -20.32 -13.46 -50.75
C LEU A 14 -20.01 -13.74 -49.28
N GLN A 15 -19.61 -14.97 -48.96
CA GLN A 15 -19.21 -15.36 -47.60
C GLN A 15 -17.93 -14.66 -47.14
N GLU A 16 -16.94 -14.51 -48.03
CA GLU A 16 -15.71 -13.75 -47.76
C GLU A 16 -16.04 -12.28 -47.46
N GLN A 17 -16.87 -11.66 -48.29
CA GLN A 17 -17.30 -10.27 -48.10
C GLN A 17 -18.05 -10.06 -46.77
N ASP A 18 -18.93 -11.00 -46.39
CA ASP A 18 -19.64 -10.98 -45.10
C ASP A 18 -18.71 -11.17 -43.90
N THR A 19 -17.63 -11.95 -44.05
CA THR A 19 -16.64 -12.09 -42.97
C THR A 19 -15.79 -10.84 -42.82
N GLU A 20 -15.43 -10.16 -43.92
CA GLU A 20 -14.68 -8.92 -43.88
C GLU A 20 -15.45 -7.77 -43.25
N THR A 21 -16.75 -7.63 -43.56
CA THR A 21 -17.61 -6.62 -42.93
C THR A 21 -17.73 -6.84 -41.42
N LYS A 22 -17.97 -8.07 -40.99
CA LYS A 22 -17.99 -8.45 -39.56
C LYS A 22 -16.66 -8.18 -38.85
N LEU A 23 -15.53 -8.40 -39.53
CA LEU A 23 -14.22 -8.10 -38.96
C LEU A 23 -13.98 -6.58 -38.84
N LYS A 24 -14.43 -5.79 -39.82
CA LYS A 24 -14.39 -4.32 -39.74
C LYS A 24 -15.24 -3.79 -38.59
N GLU A 25 -16.47 -4.27 -38.45
CA GLU A 25 -17.35 -3.90 -37.32
C GLU A 25 -16.72 -4.22 -35.96
N LYS A 26 -16.09 -5.40 -35.82
CA LYS A 26 -15.37 -5.77 -34.59
C LYS A 26 -14.20 -4.83 -34.30
N ARG A 27 -13.43 -4.45 -35.32
CA ARG A 27 -12.31 -3.50 -35.18
C ARG A 27 -12.79 -2.13 -34.74
N GLU A 28 -13.88 -1.62 -35.32
CA GLU A 28 -14.48 -0.35 -34.92
C GLU A 28 -15.03 -0.39 -33.48
N CYS A 29 -15.67 -1.50 -33.09
CA CYS A 29 -16.11 -1.69 -31.70
C CYS A 29 -14.95 -1.68 -30.71
N ILE A 30 -13.84 -2.38 -31.02
CA ILE A 30 -12.63 -2.37 -30.20
C ILE A 30 -12.04 -0.96 -30.10
N LYS A 31 -11.98 -0.24 -31.22
CA LYS A 31 -11.48 1.14 -31.27
C LYS A 31 -12.32 2.06 -30.40
N MET A 32 -13.65 1.97 -30.49
CA MET A 32 -14.58 2.74 -29.65
C MET A 32 -14.37 2.47 -28.15
N VAL A 33 -14.18 1.21 -27.76
CA VAL A 33 -13.90 0.85 -26.35
C VAL A 33 -12.56 1.43 -25.89
N TRP A 34 -11.53 1.40 -26.74
CA TRP A 34 -10.24 2.01 -26.43
C TRP A 34 -10.32 3.52 -26.28
N ASP A 35 -11.05 4.20 -27.16
CA ASP A 35 -11.26 5.65 -27.10
C ASP A 35 -12.02 6.04 -25.83
N GLN A 36 -13.08 5.30 -25.46
CA GLN A 36 -13.81 5.49 -24.20
C GLN A 36 -12.91 5.31 -22.99
N ARG A 37 -12.06 4.27 -22.98
CA ARG A 37 -11.11 4.02 -21.89
C ARG A 37 -10.07 5.12 -21.80
N SER A 38 -9.53 5.58 -22.93
CA SER A 38 -8.54 6.67 -22.96
C SER A 38 -9.13 7.95 -22.38
N ASN A 39 -10.35 8.32 -22.81
CA ASN A 39 -11.05 9.49 -22.30
C ASN A 39 -11.34 9.38 -20.79
N LEU A 40 -11.75 8.21 -20.30
CA LEU A 40 -11.90 7.96 -18.86
C LEU A 40 -10.58 8.10 -18.10
N CYS A 41 -9.47 7.59 -18.64
CA CYS A 41 -8.16 7.74 -18.02
C CYS A 41 -7.70 9.21 -17.98
N GLU A 42 -7.88 9.96 -19.07
CA GLU A 42 -7.56 11.39 -19.13
C GLU A 42 -8.41 12.21 -18.16
N THR A 43 -9.71 11.94 -18.07
CA THR A 43 -10.58 12.61 -17.10
C THR A 43 -10.19 12.29 -15.67
N ILE A 44 -9.88 11.03 -15.35
CA ILE A 44 -9.37 10.64 -14.03
C ILE A 44 -8.07 11.38 -13.72
N GLN A 45 -7.11 11.39 -14.64
CA GLN A 45 -5.84 12.08 -14.46
C GLN A 45 -6.04 13.59 -14.23
N ASN A 46 -6.83 14.24 -15.08
CA ASN A 46 -7.16 15.66 -14.95
C ASN A 46 -7.86 15.97 -13.61
N THR A 47 -8.74 15.09 -13.13
CA THR A 47 -9.34 15.25 -11.80
C THR A 47 -8.34 15.02 -10.68
N SER A 48 -7.42 14.06 -10.84
CA SER A 48 -6.37 13.76 -9.87
C SER A 48 -5.29 14.84 -9.80
N ASP A 49 -5.05 15.57 -10.87
CA ASP A 49 -4.10 16.68 -10.90
C ASP A 49 -4.75 17.95 -10.36
N LYS A 50 -6.06 18.12 -10.59
CA LYS A 50 -6.83 19.27 -10.09
C LYS A 50 -7.11 19.20 -8.58
N TYR A 51 -7.32 18.00 -8.05
CA TYR A 51 -7.55 17.77 -6.63
C TYR A 51 -6.38 16.97 -6.09
N ASP A 52 -5.76 17.41 -5.00
CA ASP A 52 -4.74 16.61 -4.32
C ASP A 52 -5.41 15.42 -3.62
N VAL A 53 -5.79 14.41 -4.41
CA VAL A 53 -6.43 13.18 -3.91
C VAL A 53 -5.44 12.40 -3.05
N TRP A 54 -4.14 12.62 -3.25
CA TRP A 54 -3.10 12.11 -2.35
C TRP A 54 -3.28 12.67 -0.94
N ALA A 55 -3.63 13.93 -0.76
CA ALA A 55 -3.96 14.46 0.57
C ALA A 55 -5.18 13.79 1.24
N LEU A 56 -6.12 13.25 0.45
CA LEU A 56 -7.30 12.50 0.96
C LEU A 56 -7.02 11.00 1.16
N LEU A 57 -6.11 10.42 0.37
CA LEU A 57 -5.72 9.00 0.40
C LEU A 57 -4.57 8.72 1.36
N VAL A 58 -3.74 9.73 1.66
CA VAL A 58 -2.85 9.73 2.81
C VAL A 58 -3.75 9.75 4.03
N ARG A 59 -4.13 8.55 4.48
CA ARG A 59 -4.73 8.37 5.80
C ARG A 59 -3.81 9.11 6.78
N PRO A 60 -4.34 9.98 7.67
CA PRO A 60 -3.56 10.42 8.79
C PRO A 60 -3.02 9.16 9.46
N THR A 61 -1.71 9.03 9.46
CA THR A 61 -0.96 7.93 10.04
C THR A 61 -1.21 7.96 11.54
N ASN A 62 -2.34 7.39 11.99
CA ASN A 62 -2.61 6.88 13.34
C ASN A 62 -4.10 6.55 13.56
N ILE A 63 -4.67 5.68 12.72
CA ILE A 63 -5.74 4.79 13.20
C ILE A 63 -5.47 3.42 12.58
N GLU A 64 -4.63 2.65 13.26
CA GLU A 64 -4.64 1.19 13.11
C GLU A 64 -6.06 0.72 13.43
N THR A 65 -6.89 0.54 12.40
CA THR A 65 -8.04 -0.33 12.54
C THR A 65 -7.46 -1.70 12.90
N PRO A 66 -7.81 -2.28 14.06
CA PRO A 66 -7.30 -3.59 14.41
C PRO A 66 -7.75 -4.54 13.30
N ARG A 67 -6.79 -5.05 12.52
CA ARG A 67 -7.05 -6.20 11.65
C ARG A 67 -7.61 -7.26 12.59
N VAL A 68 -8.88 -7.61 12.37
CA VAL A 68 -9.48 -8.76 13.02
C VAL A 68 -8.62 -9.94 12.58
N LEU A 69 -7.75 -10.41 13.49
CA LEU A 69 -7.09 -11.70 13.36
C LEU A 69 -8.20 -12.71 13.07
N LYS A 70 -8.17 -13.32 11.87
CA LYS A 70 -8.88 -14.57 11.64
C LYS A 70 -8.45 -15.49 12.77
N LYS A 71 -9.39 -15.79 13.69
CA LYS A 71 -9.18 -16.82 14.70
C LYS A 71 -8.76 -18.10 13.95
N PRO A 72 -7.82 -18.89 14.50
CA PRO A 72 -7.58 -20.23 13.97
C PRO A 72 -8.92 -20.95 13.94
N GLU A 73 -9.25 -21.52 12.78
CA GLU A 73 -10.44 -22.35 12.63
C GLU A 73 -10.36 -23.46 13.68
N PRO A 74 -11.35 -23.56 14.59
CA PRO A 74 -11.43 -24.73 15.44
C PRO A 74 -11.65 -25.95 14.54
N GLU A 75 -10.93 -27.01 14.83
CA GLU A 75 -11.05 -28.30 14.17
C GLU A 75 -12.50 -28.67 13.92
N ILE A 76 -12.73 -29.15 12.69
CA ILE A 76 -14.03 -29.53 12.14
C ILE A 76 -14.61 -30.65 13.01
N ILE A 77 -15.42 -30.28 13.99
CA ILE A 77 -16.31 -31.21 14.69
C ILE A 77 -17.71 -30.61 14.62
N CYS A 78 -18.54 -31.29 13.80
CA CYS A 78 -19.94 -31.03 13.47
C CYS A 78 -20.23 -29.79 12.60
N GLY A 79 -19.83 -29.86 11.32
CA GLY A 79 -20.12 -28.86 10.29
C GLY A 79 -21.59 -28.75 9.87
N ASP A 80 -22.41 -29.78 10.14
CA ASP A 80 -23.78 -29.85 9.65
C ASP A 80 -24.74 -28.89 10.32
N ALA A 81 -24.66 -28.72 11.65
CA ALA A 81 -25.58 -27.84 12.38
C ALA A 81 -25.37 -26.36 12.00
N ARG A 82 -24.10 -25.96 11.89
CA ARG A 82 -23.71 -24.59 11.53
C ARG A 82 -24.00 -24.28 10.07
N LEU A 83 -23.83 -25.27 9.18
CA LEU A 83 -24.20 -25.15 7.77
C LEU A 83 -25.72 -25.04 7.60
N ARG A 84 -26.51 -25.87 8.29
CA ARG A 84 -27.98 -25.78 8.28
C ARG A 84 -28.48 -24.45 8.79
N GLU A 85 -27.89 -23.93 9.87
CA GLU A 85 -28.23 -22.63 10.41
C GLU A 85 -27.89 -21.49 9.44
N ALA A 86 -26.76 -21.59 8.72
CA ALA A 86 -26.40 -20.64 7.67
C ALA A 86 -27.35 -20.71 6.48
N MET A 87 -27.75 -21.90 6.05
CA MET A 87 -28.73 -22.11 4.97
C MET A 87 -30.10 -21.54 5.36
N MET A 88 -30.60 -21.82 6.57
CA MET A 88 -31.84 -21.22 7.07
C MET A 88 -31.79 -19.69 7.09
N ARG A 89 -30.67 -19.09 7.51
CA ARG A 89 -30.50 -17.63 7.49
C ARG A 89 -30.55 -17.07 6.07
N ARG A 90 -29.90 -17.74 5.12
CA ARG A 90 -29.92 -17.35 3.70
C ARG A 90 -31.34 -17.42 3.15
N ASP A 91 -32.03 -18.53 3.36
CA ASP A 91 -33.36 -18.76 2.78
C ASP A 91 -34.40 -17.81 3.40
N LYS A 92 -34.27 -17.49 4.69
CA LYS A 92 -35.08 -16.45 5.35
C LYS A 92 -34.84 -15.05 4.75
N ALA A 93 -33.59 -14.71 4.44
CA ALA A 93 -33.26 -13.42 3.80
C ALA A 93 -33.80 -13.33 2.37
N ILE A 94 -33.78 -14.45 1.62
CA ILE A 94 -34.36 -14.53 0.28
C ILE A 94 -35.89 -14.38 0.35
N ALA A 95 -36.55 -15.06 1.29
CA ALA A 95 -37.99 -14.95 1.48
C ALA A 95 -38.44 -13.52 1.86
N GLU A 96 -37.70 -12.85 2.75
CA GLU A 96 -37.95 -11.43 3.07
C GLU A 96 -37.75 -10.53 1.86
N ARG A 97 -36.68 -10.72 1.08
CA ARG A 97 -36.47 -9.99 -0.17
C ARG A 97 -37.65 -10.17 -1.13
N ASP A 98 -38.13 -11.40 -1.32
CA ASP A 98 -39.19 -11.71 -2.27
C ASP A 98 -40.59 -11.33 -1.76
N ARG A 99 -40.77 -11.23 -0.45
CA ARG A 99 -41.93 -10.57 0.16
C ARG A 99 -41.89 -9.06 -0.11
N LEU A 100 -40.77 -8.40 0.13
CA LEU A 100 -40.59 -6.96 -0.10
C LEU A 100 -40.75 -6.57 -1.57
N LYS A 101 -40.40 -7.47 -2.50
CA LYS A 101 -40.69 -7.29 -3.93
C LYS A 101 -42.17 -7.38 -4.28
N ARG A 102 -42.97 -8.10 -3.50
CA ARG A 102 -44.42 -8.26 -3.72
C ARG A 102 -45.25 -7.13 -3.12
N GLU A 103 -44.77 -6.49 -2.06
CA GLU A 103 -45.47 -5.38 -1.37
C GLU A 103 -44.64 -4.09 -1.43
N PRO A 104 -44.55 -3.41 -2.60
CA PRO A 104 -43.69 -2.23 -2.78
C PRO A 104 -44.20 -0.95 -2.09
N SER A 105 -45.43 -0.92 -1.58
CA SER A 105 -46.03 0.28 -0.98
C SER A 105 -45.67 0.48 0.50
N THR A 106 -44.99 -0.47 1.15
CA THR A 106 -44.58 -0.40 2.57
C THR A 106 -43.08 -0.07 2.69
N GLY A 107 -42.63 0.96 1.96
CA GLY A 107 -41.20 1.34 1.80
C GLY A 107 -40.46 1.74 3.08
N ASP A 108 -41.17 2.03 4.18
CA ASP A 108 -40.57 2.44 5.46
C ASP A 108 -39.91 1.28 6.23
N GLU A 109 -40.25 0.02 5.93
CA GLU A 109 -39.67 -1.14 6.62
C GLU A 109 -38.28 -1.51 6.11
N PHE A 110 -37.93 -1.13 4.87
CA PHE A 110 -36.64 -1.42 4.27
C PHE A 110 -35.49 -0.73 5.02
N ILE A 111 -35.72 0.49 5.50
CA ILE A 111 -34.71 1.26 6.27
C ILE A 111 -34.55 0.70 7.69
N ARG A 112 -35.62 0.17 8.32
CA ARG A 112 -35.53 -0.42 9.66
C ARG A 112 -34.78 -1.76 9.70
N SER A 113 -34.76 -2.54 8.62
CA SER A 113 -34.08 -3.85 8.59
C SER A 113 -32.55 -3.70 8.50
N TYR A 114 -32.05 -2.77 7.67
CA TYR A 114 -30.62 -2.46 7.56
C TYR A 114 -30.05 -1.93 8.88
N VAL A 115 -30.81 -1.09 9.60
CA VAL A 115 -30.40 -0.56 10.91
C VAL A 115 -30.35 -1.66 11.97
N ARG A 116 -31.25 -2.65 11.93
CA ARG A 116 -31.25 -3.77 12.90
C ARG A 116 -30.11 -4.75 12.69
N TYR A 117 -29.68 -4.98 11.43
CA TYR A 117 -28.54 -5.85 11.13
C TYR A 117 -27.19 -5.25 11.55
N PHE A 118 -27.08 -3.91 11.59
CA PHE A 118 -25.90 -3.20 12.10
C PHE A 118 -25.89 -3.03 13.63
N LYS A 119 -27.04 -3.16 14.32
CA LYS A 119 -27.16 -2.95 15.78
C LYS A 119 -26.53 -4.07 16.65
N GLY A 120 -26.06 -5.17 16.04
CA GLY A 120 -25.37 -6.26 16.73
C GLY A 120 -23.89 -5.99 17.08
N ARG A 121 -23.31 -4.88 16.58
CA ARG A 121 -22.00 -4.38 17.00
C ARG A 121 -22.15 -3.04 17.70
N SER A 122 -22.78 -3.04 18.88
CA SER A 122 -22.51 -1.96 19.83
C SER A 122 -21.05 -2.07 20.25
N PHE A 123 -20.22 -1.11 19.85
CA PHE A 123 -19.03 -0.78 20.62
C PHE A 123 -19.53 -0.34 21.99
N GLY A 124 -19.42 -1.22 22.97
CA GLY A 124 -19.73 -0.89 24.36
C GLY A 124 -18.69 0.09 24.86
N THR A 125 -18.92 1.39 24.65
CA THR A 125 -18.27 2.44 25.42
C THR A 125 -18.85 2.34 26.83
N LYS A 126 -18.21 1.54 27.69
CA LYS A 126 -18.37 1.70 29.13
C LYS A 126 -17.75 3.05 29.48
N ASN A 127 -18.53 4.12 29.35
CA ASN A 127 -18.20 5.39 29.97
C ASN A 127 -18.30 5.16 31.48
N LYS A 128 -17.16 4.82 32.09
CA LYS A 128 -17.01 4.94 33.54
C LYS A 128 -17.02 6.43 33.81
N THR A 129 -18.13 6.92 34.33
CA THR A 129 -18.29 8.28 34.84
C THR A 129 -17.32 8.46 36.01
N GLU A 130 -16.09 8.87 35.72
CA GLU A 130 -15.21 9.49 36.70
C GLU A 130 -15.17 10.97 36.32
N ASN A 131 -15.64 11.82 37.24
CA ASN A 131 -15.53 13.27 37.16
C ASN A 131 -14.05 13.62 36.97
N VAL A 132 -13.66 14.08 35.79
CA VAL A 132 -12.33 14.61 35.53
C VAL A 132 -12.50 16.11 35.28
N ASP A 133 -12.00 16.92 36.19
CA ASP A 133 -11.89 18.36 36.01
C ASP A 133 -11.02 18.65 34.77
N ASP A 134 -11.64 19.23 33.74
CA ASP A 134 -11.03 19.55 32.43
C ASP A 134 -10.02 20.72 32.46
N SER A 135 -9.57 21.14 33.64
CA SER A 135 -8.80 22.38 33.84
C SER A 135 -7.28 22.20 33.82
N GLY A 136 -6.74 21.20 33.11
CA GLY A 136 -5.30 20.98 33.02
C GLY A 136 -4.85 20.11 31.85
N PRO A 137 -3.54 20.08 31.54
CA PRO A 137 -2.99 19.26 30.47
C PRO A 137 -3.30 17.78 30.70
N ILE A 138 -3.74 17.11 29.64
CA ILE A 138 -4.14 15.69 29.66
C ILE A 138 -2.96 14.82 30.10
N LYS A 139 -3.12 14.12 31.22
CA LYS A 139 -2.09 13.23 31.77
C LYS A 139 -2.11 11.88 31.04
N PHE A 140 -1.15 11.67 30.13
CA PHE A 140 -1.05 10.43 29.35
C PHE A 140 -0.69 9.19 30.19
N SER A 141 -0.03 9.37 31.34
CA SER A 141 0.43 8.27 32.22
C SER A 141 -0.71 7.49 32.89
N SER A 142 -1.88 8.11 33.10
CA SER A 142 -3.04 7.45 33.71
C SER A 142 -4.02 6.87 32.67
N SER A 143 -3.78 7.11 31.38
CA SER A 143 -4.68 6.69 30.31
C SER A 143 -4.74 5.16 30.17
N GLY A 144 -5.86 4.65 29.64
CA GLY A 144 -6.00 3.23 29.29
C GLY A 144 -4.96 2.75 28.27
N ALA A 145 -4.37 3.65 27.50
CA ALA A 145 -3.28 3.35 26.57
C ALA A 145 -1.97 3.05 27.31
N ALA A 146 -1.66 3.75 28.41
CA ALA A 146 -0.48 3.47 29.23
C ALA A 146 -0.53 2.08 29.89
N LYS A 147 -1.73 1.57 30.18
CA LYS A 147 -1.93 0.22 30.73
C LYS A 147 -1.85 -0.90 29.68
N ARG A 148 -1.80 -0.56 28.38
CA ARG A 148 -1.77 -1.55 27.31
C ARG A 148 -0.32 -1.96 27.04
N ILE A 149 0.10 -3.05 27.68
CA ILE A 149 1.40 -3.67 27.39
C ILE A 149 1.40 -4.11 25.92
N PRO A 150 2.37 -3.66 25.09
CA PRO A 150 2.46 -4.11 23.70
C PRO A 150 2.67 -5.62 23.71
N ARG A 151 1.86 -6.35 22.94
CA ARG A 151 2.06 -7.79 22.77
C ARG A 151 3.45 -7.98 22.17
N SER A 152 4.26 -8.83 22.79
CA SER A 152 5.57 -9.18 22.25
C SER A 152 5.39 -9.68 20.82
N ILE A 153 6.14 -9.11 19.89
CA ILE A 153 6.17 -9.54 18.49
C ILE A 153 6.60 -11.01 18.41
N PHE A 154 7.36 -11.48 19.41
CA PHE A 154 7.63 -12.87 19.68
C PHE A 154 6.39 -13.57 20.23
N VAL A 155 5.51 -13.98 19.32
CA VAL A 155 4.53 -15.03 19.59
C VAL A 155 5.34 -16.31 19.86
N LYS A 156 5.14 -16.96 21.01
CA LYS A 156 5.66 -18.32 21.24
C LYS A 156 5.03 -19.22 20.17
N GLN A 157 5.77 -19.47 19.09
CA GLN A 157 5.35 -20.32 17.99
C GLN A 157 5.20 -21.73 18.57
N LYS A 158 3.98 -22.25 18.54
CA LYS A 158 3.70 -23.67 18.80
C LYS A 158 4.26 -24.46 17.62
N ASP A 159 5.02 -25.51 17.90
CA ASP A 159 5.47 -26.55 16.98
C ASP A 159 6.27 -26.08 15.76
N MET A 160 7.29 -25.24 15.97
CA MET A 160 8.27 -24.94 14.92
C MET A 160 9.40 -25.97 14.95
N PRO A 161 9.74 -26.64 13.83
CA PRO A 161 10.85 -27.57 13.80
C PRO A 161 12.17 -26.86 14.10
N TRP A 162 13.02 -27.50 14.90
CA TRP A 162 14.27 -26.94 15.41
C TRP A 162 15.25 -26.50 14.32
N TYR A 163 15.16 -27.05 13.10
CA TYR A 163 16.01 -26.72 11.96
C TYR A 163 15.53 -25.49 11.16
N GLN A 164 14.30 -25.01 11.36
CA GLN A 164 13.73 -23.88 10.62
C GLN A 164 14.56 -22.60 10.71
N PRO A 165 14.99 -22.11 11.88
CA PRO A 165 15.80 -20.89 11.94
C PRO A 165 17.16 -21.08 11.25
N TYR A 166 17.78 -22.25 11.39
CA TYR A 166 19.07 -22.55 10.78
C TYR A 166 18.99 -22.63 9.26
N SER A 167 17.91 -23.20 8.71
CA SER A 167 17.71 -23.24 7.25
C SER A 167 17.52 -21.85 6.66
N VAL A 168 16.78 -20.97 7.34
CA VAL A 168 16.56 -19.59 6.88
C VAL A 168 17.83 -18.76 7.03
N VAL A 169 18.52 -18.86 8.17
CA VAL A 169 19.79 -18.16 8.38
C VAL A 169 20.85 -18.66 7.41
N GLY A 170 20.92 -19.97 7.15
CA GLY A 170 21.87 -20.54 6.21
C GLY A 170 21.65 -20.09 4.77
N SER A 171 20.40 -20.03 4.31
CA SER A 171 20.12 -19.54 2.96
C SER A 171 20.42 -18.06 2.82
N VAL A 172 20.02 -17.23 3.79
CA VAL A 172 20.35 -15.79 3.80
C VAL A 172 21.87 -15.57 3.88
N ALA A 173 22.58 -16.33 4.72
CA ALA A 173 24.03 -16.25 4.82
C ALA A 173 24.73 -16.64 3.52
N ALA A 174 24.28 -17.70 2.85
CA ALA A 174 24.82 -18.08 1.54
C ALA A 174 24.59 -16.99 0.49
N PHE A 175 23.41 -16.36 0.47
CA PHE A 175 23.14 -15.20 -0.38
C PHE A 175 24.06 -14.03 -0.04
N LEU A 176 24.23 -13.70 1.25
CA LEU A 176 25.11 -12.60 1.67
C LEU A 176 26.57 -12.86 1.30
N ILE A 177 27.07 -14.08 1.49
CA ILE A 177 28.43 -14.46 1.08
C ILE A 177 28.60 -14.29 -0.43
N TYR A 178 27.59 -14.69 -1.22
CA TYR A 178 27.60 -14.48 -2.66
C TYR A 178 27.67 -12.99 -3.02
N PHE A 179 26.80 -12.16 -2.43
CA PHE A 179 26.72 -10.73 -2.75
C PHE A 179 27.89 -9.90 -2.21
N CYS A 180 28.44 -10.26 -1.05
CA CYS A 180 29.46 -9.46 -0.37
C CYS A 180 30.90 -9.90 -0.68
N VAL A 181 31.14 -11.15 -1.09
CA VAL A 181 32.50 -11.70 -1.26
C VAL A 181 32.74 -12.29 -2.64
N LEU A 182 31.80 -13.08 -3.16
CA LEU A 182 32.01 -13.83 -4.40
C LEU A 182 31.58 -13.06 -5.66
N ARG A 183 30.72 -12.05 -5.51
CA ARG A 183 30.33 -11.16 -6.60
C ARG A 183 31.49 -10.21 -6.87
N GLU A 184 31.87 -10.09 -8.14
CA GLU A 184 32.80 -9.06 -8.59
C GLU A 184 32.31 -7.67 -8.14
N GLU A 185 33.24 -6.84 -7.65
CA GLU A 185 32.93 -5.50 -7.17
C GLU A 185 32.15 -4.73 -8.24
N SER A 186 30.97 -4.25 -7.88
CA SER A 186 30.21 -3.41 -8.79
C SER A 186 30.87 -2.03 -8.82
N ASP A 187 30.82 -1.32 -9.95
CA ASP A 187 31.24 0.10 -10.04
C ASP A 187 30.58 1.00 -8.96
N ILE A 188 29.45 0.57 -8.42
CA ILE A 188 28.73 1.24 -7.32
C ILE A 188 29.47 1.04 -5.98
N ASP A 189 30.07 -0.12 -5.75
CA ASP A 189 30.83 -0.45 -4.53
C ASP A 189 32.11 0.41 -4.45
N GLN A 190 32.82 0.58 -5.57
CA GLN A 190 33.98 1.49 -5.65
C GLN A 190 33.63 2.95 -5.32
N GLN A 191 32.41 3.38 -5.63
CA GLN A 191 31.95 4.73 -5.31
C GLN A 191 31.63 4.92 -3.83
N PHE A 192 31.50 3.86 -3.03
CA PHE A 192 31.30 3.96 -1.58
C PHE A 192 32.61 4.22 -0.83
N ASP A 193 33.77 3.83 -1.38
CA ASP A 193 35.07 4.12 -0.78
C ASP A 193 35.47 5.60 -0.90
N THR A 194 34.87 6.34 -1.83
CA THR A 194 35.05 7.79 -1.93
C THR A 194 34.35 8.50 -0.78
N THR A 195 35.01 9.49 -0.16
CA THR A 195 34.37 10.24 0.94
C THR A 195 33.24 11.10 0.40
N LEU A 196 32.24 11.39 1.23
CA LEU A 196 31.13 12.28 0.85
C LEU A 196 31.63 13.68 0.42
N TYR A 197 32.76 14.11 0.98
CA TYR A 197 33.40 15.38 0.67
C TYR A 197 33.95 15.41 -0.76
N ASP A 198 34.49 14.29 -1.23
CA ASP A 198 34.95 14.15 -2.62
C ASP A 198 33.80 14.10 -3.62
N ARG A 199 32.67 13.47 -3.22
CA ARG A 199 31.48 13.34 -4.07
C ARG A 199 30.75 14.67 -4.25
N VAL A 200 30.61 15.45 -3.20
CA VAL A 200 29.88 16.74 -3.22
C VAL A 200 30.87 17.89 -3.06
N LYS A 201 31.33 18.43 -4.19
CA LYS A 201 32.24 19.57 -4.21
C LYS A 201 31.68 20.73 -3.37
N GLY A 202 32.50 21.25 -2.45
CA GLY A 202 32.15 22.38 -1.57
C GLY A 202 31.40 22.02 -0.29
N LEU A 203 31.05 20.74 -0.05
CA LEU A 203 30.39 20.32 1.18
C LEU A 203 31.30 20.49 2.42
N GLU A 204 32.57 20.10 2.29
CA GLU A 204 33.57 20.25 3.35
C GLU A 204 33.72 21.72 3.77
N LYS A 205 33.86 22.62 2.79
CA LYS A 205 33.95 24.06 2.98
C LYS A 205 32.74 24.61 3.76
N HIS A 206 31.53 24.19 3.40
CA HIS A 206 30.32 24.65 4.09
C HIS A 206 30.25 24.13 5.54
N GLN A 207 30.62 22.87 5.78
CA GLN A 207 30.67 22.31 7.13
C GLN A 207 31.73 23.01 8.00
N LEU A 208 32.90 23.31 7.42
CA LEU A 208 33.96 24.07 8.08
C LEU A 208 33.48 25.48 8.44
N ILE A 209 32.79 26.20 7.55
CA ILE A 209 32.25 27.54 7.84
C ILE A 209 31.22 27.51 8.98
N LEU A 210 30.37 26.48 9.04
CA LEU A 210 29.41 26.33 10.14
C LEU A 210 30.13 26.04 11.46
N SER A 211 31.10 25.14 11.45
CA SER A 211 31.92 24.83 12.63
C SER A 211 32.75 26.03 13.08
N TYR A 212 33.25 26.85 12.15
CA TYR A 212 33.97 28.10 12.41
C TYR A 212 33.10 29.08 13.18
N LYS A 213 31.87 29.32 12.70
CA LYS A 213 30.92 30.22 13.35
C LYS A 213 30.57 29.71 14.75
N TYR A 214 30.26 28.43 14.87
CA TYR A 214 29.93 27.80 16.14
C TYR A 214 31.08 27.89 17.15
N ASN A 215 32.30 27.54 16.75
CA ASN A 215 33.48 27.58 17.63
C ASN A 215 33.82 29.01 18.07
N LYS A 216 33.67 29.98 17.16
CA LYS A 216 33.88 31.40 17.46
C LYS A 216 32.87 31.94 18.48
N GLU A 217 31.62 31.51 18.38
CA GLU A 217 30.56 31.86 19.34
C GLU A 217 30.79 31.22 20.72
N HIS A 218 31.38 30.02 20.76
CA HIS A 218 31.61 29.26 21.99
C HIS A 218 33.02 29.44 22.58
N GLY A 219 33.86 30.29 21.96
CA GLY A 219 35.24 30.54 22.41
C GLY A 219 36.17 29.32 22.28
N LEU A 220 35.85 28.38 21.40
CA LEU A 220 36.65 27.20 21.11
C LEU A 220 37.77 27.55 20.11
N SER A 221 38.83 26.73 20.06
CA SER A 221 39.94 26.94 19.13
C SER A 221 39.48 26.82 17.68
N VAL A 222 39.94 27.76 16.84
CA VAL A 222 39.52 27.87 15.43
C VAL A 222 40.70 27.74 14.45
N ALA A 223 41.93 27.63 14.96
CA ALA A 223 43.15 27.63 14.15
C ALA A 223 43.20 26.50 13.11
N GLU A 224 42.80 25.28 13.49
CA GLU A 224 42.79 24.11 12.60
C GLU A 224 41.76 24.29 11.45
N ILE A 225 40.61 24.90 11.76
CA ILE A 225 39.54 25.15 10.78
C ILE A 225 39.98 26.21 9.77
N GLU A 226 40.64 27.28 10.22
CA GLU A 226 41.17 28.34 9.35
C GLU A 226 42.27 27.80 8.42
N GLN A 227 43.16 26.96 8.94
CA GLN A 227 44.20 26.34 8.12
C GLN A 227 43.60 25.45 7.02
N ARG A 228 42.64 24.59 7.36
CA ARG A 228 41.99 23.70 6.39
C ARG A 228 41.19 24.48 5.34
N LEU A 229 40.51 25.55 5.74
CA LEU A 229 39.76 26.40 4.82
C LEU A 229 40.69 27.06 3.79
N LYS A 230 41.88 27.48 4.22
CA LYS A 230 42.90 28.06 3.34
C LYS A 230 43.46 27.04 2.34
N GLU A 231 43.72 25.81 2.78
CA GLU A 231 44.13 24.72 1.89
C GLU A 231 43.11 24.47 0.77
N LEU A 232 41.81 24.44 1.10
CA LEU A 232 40.74 24.26 0.13
C LEU A 232 40.63 25.43 -0.86
N GLU A 233 40.87 26.67 -0.42
CA GLU A 233 40.88 27.84 -1.31
C GLU A 233 42.05 27.80 -2.30
N GLU A 234 43.22 27.30 -1.87
CA GLU A 234 44.38 27.10 -2.75
C GLU A 234 44.14 25.98 -3.77
N GLU A 235 43.45 24.91 -3.38
CA GLU A 235 43.03 23.83 -4.29
C GLU A 235 42.01 24.32 -5.32
N GLU A 236 40.99 25.08 -4.90
CA GLU A 236 40.02 25.71 -5.80
C GLU A 236 40.71 26.67 -6.79
N ALA A 237 41.67 27.47 -6.34
CA ALA A 237 42.41 28.38 -7.21
C ALA A 237 43.26 27.65 -8.26
N LYS A 238 43.89 26.53 -7.89
CA LYS A 238 44.68 25.70 -8.82
C LYS A 238 43.83 25.01 -9.89
N LEU A 239 42.58 24.67 -9.58
CA LEU A 239 41.65 24.03 -10.53
C LEU A 239 41.06 25.00 -11.56
N VAL A 240 41.11 26.31 -11.29
CA VAL A 240 40.57 27.36 -12.17
C VAL A 240 41.59 27.88 -13.19
N VAL A 241 42.88 27.57 -13.00
CA VAL A 241 43.99 27.89 -13.92
C VAL A 241 44.19 26.77 -14.94
#